data_AF-A0A2N1QEN4-F1
#
_entry.id   AF-A0A2N1QEN4-F1
#
_cell.length_a   1.000
_cell.length_b   1.000
_cell.length_c   1.000
_cell.angle_alpha   90.00
_cell.angle_beta   90.00
_cell.angle_gamma   90.00
#
_symmetry.space_group_name_H-M   'P 1'
#
loop_
_entity.id
_entity.type
_entity.pdbx_description
1 polymer ?
#
loop_
_entity_poly.entity_id
_entity_poly.type
_entity_poly.pdbx_seq_one_letter_code
_entity_poly.pdbx_strand_id
1 'polypeptide(L)'
;MEKGNLLEIRNLHTYFATKRGLIKAVNGVSLSVKNGKTLGIVGESGSGKSVTAMSILKLFEHNQKIHEGEIWFDGEKISELDNADMRKIRGNEISVIFQEPMTSLNPVLTVTRQISEVLMLHQNLDKKQAHERTVQLLKSVGISNPDKIANAYSFQLSGGMSQRVMIAMALACRPKLLIADEPTTALDVTIQAQILKLMNDLKTELGTSIIFVTHDLGVINEMADDVAVMYSGQVVENASAKMVFSGKAKYSHPYTEGLMNSIPRLSDEKGKKLEVIPGSVPHPLDLPVGCKFAPRCKYATDKCKVEEPELIQVEENHAIRCFYPESGVRSNGKE
;
A
#
# COMPACT_ATOMS: atom_id res chain seq x y z
N MET A 1 -12.37 -8.05 16.23
CA MET A 1 -12.61 -7.68 14.83
C MET A 1 -14.03 -7.15 14.71
N GLU A 2 -14.21 -5.99 14.10
CA GLU A 2 -15.53 -5.48 13.72
C GLU A 2 -16.13 -6.35 12.60
N LYS A 3 -17.46 -6.50 12.63
CA LYS A 3 -18.18 -7.37 11.72
C LYS A 3 -18.07 -6.81 10.29
N GLY A 4 -17.40 -7.55 9.39
CA GLY A 4 -17.23 -7.19 7.97
C GLY A 4 -15.83 -6.76 7.54
N ASN A 5 -14.89 -6.60 8.49
CA ASN A 5 -13.47 -6.40 8.16
C ASN A 5 -12.83 -7.74 7.79
N LEU A 6 -11.97 -7.72 6.75
CA LEU A 6 -11.09 -8.84 6.38
C LEU A 6 -9.73 -8.70 7.06
N LEU A 7 -9.21 -7.48 7.21
CA LEU A 7 -7.95 -7.19 7.88
C LEU A 7 -8.17 -6.07 8.92
N GLU A 8 -7.57 -6.23 10.09
CA GLU A 8 -7.41 -5.16 11.08
C GLU A 8 -5.98 -5.11 11.60
N ILE A 9 -5.36 -3.95 11.46
CA ILE A 9 -4.08 -3.59 12.07
C ILE A 9 -4.40 -2.69 13.26
N ARG A 10 -3.89 -3.03 14.44
CA ARG A 10 -4.17 -2.32 15.70
C ARG A 10 -2.87 -1.91 16.37
N ASN A 11 -2.66 -0.60 16.48
CA ASN A 11 -1.50 0.01 17.14
C ASN A 11 -0.17 -0.63 16.71
N LEU A 12 0.06 -0.80 15.42
CA LEU A 12 1.24 -1.47 14.89
C LEU A 12 2.48 -0.59 15.04
N HIS A 13 3.53 -1.15 15.65
CA HIS A 13 4.85 -0.57 15.76
C HIS A 13 5.88 -1.54 15.14
N THR A 14 6.36 -1.24 13.94
CA THR A 14 7.41 -2.03 13.26
C THR A 14 8.68 -1.21 13.18
N TYR A 15 9.73 -1.68 13.85
CA TYR A 15 10.98 -0.94 14.04
C TYR A 15 12.17 -1.68 13.46
N PHE A 16 13.21 -0.90 13.13
CA PHE A 16 14.45 -1.38 12.52
C PHE A 16 15.60 -1.08 13.48
N ALA A 17 16.32 -2.11 13.89
CA ALA A 17 17.54 -1.95 14.67
C ALA A 17 18.70 -1.62 13.73
N THR A 18 19.31 -0.43 13.89
CA THR A 18 20.49 -0.04 13.14
C THR A 18 21.66 0.25 14.09
N LYS A 19 22.89 0.27 13.56
CA LYS A 19 24.07 0.67 14.34
C LYS A 19 23.97 2.09 14.92
N ARG A 20 23.14 2.95 14.33
CA ARG A 20 22.94 4.35 14.74
C ARG A 20 21.76 4.55 15.69
N GLY A 21 20.95 3.51 15.92
CA GLY A 21 19.76 3.59 16.76
C GLY A 21 18.56 2.85 16.18
N LEU A 22 17.43 2.98 16.86
CA LEU A 22 16.18 2.34 16.49
C LEU A 22 15.37 3.25 15.57
N ILE A 23 15.16 2.82 14.33
CA ILE A 23 14.30 3.53 13.37
C ILE A 23 12.86 3.08 13.57
N LYS A 24 11.98 4.04 13.86
CA LYS A 24 10.53 3.81 14.04
C LYS A 24 9.78 3.94 12.71
N ALA A 25 9.96 2.96 11.82
CA ALA A 25 9.41 3.02 10.46
C ALA A 25 7.87 2.98 10.41
N VAL A 26 7.25 2.27 11.35
CA VAL A 26 5.80 2.26 11.59
C VAL A 26 5.60 2.48 13.08
N ASN A 27 4.79 3.47 13.46
CA ASN A 27 4.70 3.94 14.84
C ASN A 27 3.24 4.25 15.24
N GLY A 28 2.51 3.23 15.67
CA GLY A 28 1.12 3.36 16.14
C GLY A 28 0.12 3.42 14.99
N VAL A 29 0.33 2.59 13.96
CA VAL A 29 -0.55 2.52 12.80
C VAL A 29 -1.74 1.61 13.10
N SER A 30 -2.95 2.13 12.89
CA SER A 30 -4.19 1.36 12.96
C SER A 30 -4.96 1.55 11.67
N LEU A 31 -5.30 0.44 11.00
CA LEU A 31 -5.95 0.41 9.68
C LEU A 31 -6.87 -0.80 9.58
N SER A 32 -7.87 -0.72 8.72
CA SER A 32 -8.78 -1.83 8.44
C SER A 32 -9.06 -1.94 6.95
N VAL A 33 -9.25 -3.16 6.47
CA VAL A 33 -9.70 -3.44 5.10
C VAL A 33 -10.98 -4.25 5.18
N LYS A 34 -12.05 -3.75 4.58
CA LYS A 34 -13.33 -4.46 4.45
C LYS A 34 -13.25 -5.49 3.34
N ASN A 35 -14.05 -6.55 3.45
CA ASN A 35 -14.10 -7.59 2.43
C ASN A 35 -14.53 -7.02 1.06
N GLY A 36 -13.80 -7.36 -0.01
CA GLY A 36 -14.03 -6.89 -1.37
C GLY A 36 -13.74 -5.40 -1.59
N LYS A 37 -13.09 -4.72 -0.63
CA LYS A 37 -12.76 -3.29 -0.71
C LYS A 37 -11.27 -3.06 -0.97
N THR A 38 -10.96 -1.89 -1.53
CA THR A 38 -9.59 -1.43 -1.74
C THR A 38 -9.24 -0.36 -0.72
N LEU A 39 -8.20 -0.59 0.08
CA LEU A 39 -7.55 0.43 0.89
C LEU A 39 -6.32 0.97 0.14
N GLY A 40 -6.33 2.25 -0.19
CA GLY A 40 -5.17 2.98 -0.68
C GLY A 40 -4.27 3.44 0.46
N ILE A 41 -2.98 3.18 0.40
CA ILE A 41 -1.99 3.75 1.33
C ILE A 41 -1.08 4.68 0.55
N VAL A 42 -1.07 5.96 0.92
CA VAL A 42 -0.37 7.01 0.18
C VAL A 42 0.49 7.88 1.08
N GLY A 43 1.53 8.49 0.50
CA GLY A 43 2.47 9.35 1.19
C GLY A 43 3.83 9.38 0.48
N GLU A 44 4.70 10.30 0.88
CA GLU A 44 6.05 10.45 0.34
C GLU A 44 6.91 9.18 0.59
N SER A 45 8.01 9.06 -0.13
CA SER A 45 8.97 7.98 0.10
C SER A 45 9.49 8.00 1.54
N GLY A 46 9.64 6.83 2.15
CA GLY A 46 10.08 6.70 3.54
C GLY A 46 8.99 6.97 4.60
N SER A 47 7.72 7.16 4.22
CA SER A 47 6.64 7.39 5.20
C SER A 47 6.14 6.13 5.93
N GLY A 48 6.66 4.94 5.62
CA GLY A 48 6.33 3.68 6.30
C GLY A 48 5.30 2.80 5.60
N LYS A 49 4.88 3.14 4.37
CA LYS A 49 3.81 2.43 3.62
C LYS A 49 4.15 0.95 3.34
N SER A 50 5.27 0.70 2.65
CA SER A 50 5.75 -0.65 2.32
C SER A 50 6.03 -1.47 3.56
N VAL A 51 6.60 -0.85 4.61
CA VAL A 51 6.83 -1.52 5.90
C VAL A 51 5.52 -1.93 6.56
N THR A 52 4.49 -1.07 6.54
CA THR A 52 3.16 -1.41 7.06
C THR A 52 2.57 -2.60 6.31
N ALA A 53 2.65 -2.58 4.99
CA ALA A 53 2.17 -3.66 4.12
C ALA A 53 2.93 -4.99 4.38
N MET A 54 4.26 -4.96 4.41
CA MET A 54 5.09 -6.15 4.62
C MET A 54 4.98 -6.70 6.05
N SER A 55 4.62 -5.86 7.02
CA SER A 55 4.38 -6.29 8.41
C SER A 55 3.22 -7.26 8.52
N ILE A 56 2.19 -7.15 7.66
CA ILE A 56 1.04 -8.07 7.61
C ILE A 56 1.52 -9.51 7.40
N LEU A 57 2.48 -9.69 6.49
CA LEU A 57 3.02 -11.00 6.15
C LEU A 57 4.29 -11.36 6.91
N LYS A 58 4.74 -10.52 7.86
CA LYS A 58 6.01 -10.69 8.58
C LYS A 58 7.20 -10.93 7.64
N LEU A 59 7.22 -10.26 6.47
CA LEU A 59 8.30 -10.33 5.49
C LEU A 59 9.40 -9.34 5.90
N PHE A 60 10.17 -9.74 6.91
CA PHE A 60 11.16 -8.90 7.58
C PHE A 60 12.58 -9.28 7.19
N GLU A 61 13.46 -8.29 7.07
CA GLU A 61 14.90 -8.49 7.18
C GLU A 61 15.29 -8.77 8.65
N HIS A 62 16.51 -9.27 8.88
CA HIS A 62 16.97 -9.65 10.23
C HIS A 62 16.96 -8.52 11.26
N ASN A 63 17.01 -7.26 10.83
CA ASN A 63 16.99 -6.10 11.70
C ASN A 63 15.58 -5.54 11.95
N GLN A 64 14.54 -6.16 11.40
CA GLN A 64 13.16 -5.69 11.47
C GLN A 64 12.32 -6.58 12.39
N LYS A 65 11.44 -5.98 13.19
CA LYS A 65 10.45 -6.72 13.96
C LYS A 65 9.22 -5.87 14.28
N ILE A 66 8.09 -6.54 14.47
CA ILE A 66 6.94 -5.98 15.18
C ILE A 66 7.34 -5.85 16.64
N HIS A 67 7.40 -4.61 17.13
CA HIS A 67 7.71 -4.28 18.51
C HIS A 67 6.44 -4.29 19.37
N GLU A 68 5.33 -3.84 18.83
CA GLU A 68 4.03 -3.74 19.49
C GLU A 68 2.91 -3.77 18.44
N GLY A 69 1.71 -4.10 18.88
CA GLY A 69 0.50 -4.10 18.07
C GLY A 69 0.08 -5.48 17.61
N GLU A 70 -1.06 -5.52 16.94
CA GLU A 70 -1.70 -6.75 16.51
C GLU A 70 -2.13 -6.64 15.06
N ILE A 71 -2.09 -7.78 14.36
CA ILE A 71 -2.61 -7.91 13.01
C ILE A 71 -3.59 -9.07 13.01
N TRP A 72 -4.83 -8.77 12.67
CA TRP A 72 -5.93 -9.73 12.58
C TRP A 72 -6.35 -9.86 11.13
N PHE A 73 -6.49 -11.10 10.66
CA PHE A 73 -6.91 -11.43 9.30
C PHE A 73 -7.97 -12.52 9.36
N ASP A 74 -9.13 -12.27 8.76
CA ASP A 74 -10.27 -13.18 8.69
C ASP A 74 -10.66 -13.80 10.06
N GLY A 75 -10.60 -12.98 11.12
CA GLY A 75 -10.93 -13.38 12.49
C GLY A 75 -9.77 -13.97 13.29
N GLU A 76 -8.62 -14.24 12.68
CA GLU A 76 -7.45 -14.84 13.31
C GLU A 76 -6.34 -13.80 13.57
N LYS A 77 -5.69 -13.86 14.73
CA LYS A 77 -4.56 -12.98 15.06
C LYS A 77 -3.25 -13.52 14.44
N ILE A 78 -2.92 -13.04 13.24
CA ILE A 78 -1.77 -13.53 12.47
C ILE A 78 -0.41 -13.00 12.94
N SER A 79 -0.37 -11.91 13.71
CA SER A 79 0.88 -11.35 14.21
C SER A 79 1.65 -12.30 15.14
N GLU A 80 0.95 -13.20 15.82
CA GLU A 80 1.52 -14.18 16.76
C GLU A 80 1.86 -15.54 16.13
N LEU A 81 1.44 -15.78 14.89
CA LEU A 81 1.72 -17.03 14.20
C LEU A 81 3.22 -17.24 13.98
N ASP A 82 3.62 -18.51 14.06
CA ASP A 82 4.97 -18.93 13.73
C ASP A 82 5.20 -18.96 12.20
N ASN A 83 6.41 -19.28 11.76
CA ASN A 83 6.72 -19.34 10.34
C ASN A 83 6.02 -20.50 9.60
N ALA A 84 5.65 -21.59 10.29
CA ALA A 84 5.00 -22.73 9.67
C ALA A 84 3.53 -22.41 9.35
N ASP A 85 2.83 -21.77 10.26
CA ASP A 85 1.45 -21.33 10.04
C ASP A 85 1.37 -20.14 9.09
N MET A 86 2.30 -19.17 9.19
CA MET A 86 2.38 -18.07 8.22
C MET A 86 2.60 -18.55 6.77
N ARG A 87 3.25 -19.70 6.55
CA ARG A 87 3.40 -20.29 5.20
C ARG A 87 2.06 -20.72 4.59
N LYS A 88 1.06 -21.07 5.41
CA LYS A 88 -0.29 -21.41 4.90
C LYS A 88 -1.04 -20.18 4.40
N ILE A 89 -0.68 -19.01 4.92
CA ILE A 89 -1.29 -17.71 4.57
C ILE A 89 -0.58 -17.09 3.36
N ARG A 90 0.75 -17.03 3.40
CA ARG A 90 1.59 -16.40 2.35
C ARG A 90 1.41 -17.11 1.01
N GLY A 91 1.04 -16.36 -0.01
CA GLY A 91 0.85 -16.85 -1.39
C GLY A 91 -0.43 -17.63 -1.63
N ASN A 92 -1.21 -17.89 -0.58
CA ASN A 92 -2.49 -18.60 -0.65
C ASN A 92 -3.67 -17.69 -0.29
N GLU A 93 -3.73 -17.26 0.98
CA GLU A 93 -4.79 -16.38 1.50
C GLU A 93 -4.45 -14.90 1.31
N ILE A 94 -3.16 -14.56 1.43
CA ILE A 94 -2.62 -13.22 1.22
C ILE A 94 -1.43 -13.31 0.26
N SER A 95 -1.48 -12.53 -0.83
CA SER A 95 -0.41 -12.45 -1.82
C SER A 95 0.11 -11.02 -1.98
N VAL A 96 1.32 -10.90 -2.54
CA VAL A 96 1.99 -9.62 -2.76
C VAL A 96 2.39 -9.45 -4.22
N ILE A 97 2.15 -8.27 -4.77
CA ILE A 97 2.81 -7.74 -5.96
C ILE A 97 3.86 -6.75 -5.48
N PHE A 98 5.13 -7.06 -5.70
CA PHE A 98 6.25 -6.23 -5.28
C PHE A 98 6.53 -5.10 -6.28
N GLN A 99 7.24 -4.07 -5.85
CA GLN A 99 7.49 -2.84 -6.61
C GLN A 99 8.21 -3.05 -7.95
N GLU A 100 9.08 -4.06 -8.05
CA GLU A 100 9.88 -4.31 -9.26
C GLU A 100 9.73 -5.76 -9.76
N PRO A 101 9.03 -5.99 -10.89
CA PRO A 101 8.86 -7.34 -11.44
C PRO A 101 10.19 -8.03 -11.81
N MET A 102 11.18 -7.26 -12.29
CA MET A 102 12.46 -7.81 -12.77
C MET A 102 13.34 -8.37 -11.64
N THR A 103 13.25 -7.81 -10.44
CA THR A 103 13.95 -8.32 -9.26
C THR A 103 13.14 -9.38 -8.53
N SER A 104 11.82 -9.40 -8.72
CA SER A 104 10.90 -10.36 -8.09
C SER A 104 10.83 -11.70 -8.83
N LEU A 105 10.93 -11.70 -10.16
CA LEU A 105 10.97 -12.94 -10.96
C LEU A 105 12.39 -13.50 -11.01
N ASN A 106 12.53 -14.79 -10.72
CA ASN A 106 13.81 -15.48 -10.81
C ASN A 106 14.23 -15.63 -12.29
N PRO A 107 15.36 -15.03 -12.73
CA PRO A 107 15.77 -15.02 -14.13
C PRO A 107 16.26 -16.38 -14.65
N VAL A 108 16.60 -17.32 -13.77
CA VAL A 108 17.05 -18.66 -14.17
C VAL A 108 15.91 -19.68 -14.22
N LEU A 109 14.68 -19.26 -13.94
CA LEU A 109 13.49 -20.11 -13.97
C LEU A 109 12.51 -19.64 -15.06
N THR A 110 11.85 -20.58 -15.70
CA THR A 110 10.75 -20.26 -16.63
C THR A 110 9.53 -19.73 -15.87
N VAL A 111 8.68 -19.00 -16.58
CA VAL A 111 7.40 -18.50 -16.03
C VAL A 111 6.55 -19.64 -15.46
N THR A 112 6.43 -20.76 -16.18
CA THR A 112 5.73 -21.96 -15.70
C THR A 112 6.29 -22.44 -14.38
N ARG A 113 7.62 -22.55 -14.28
CA ARG A 113 8.26 -23.12 -13.09
C ARG A 113 7.91 -22.32 -11.84
N GLN A 114 7.88 -20.98 -11.96
CA GLN A 114 7.58 -20.07 -10.85
C GLN A 114 6.10 -20.10 -10.46
N ILE A 115 5.18 -20.01 -11.43
CA ILE A 115 3.73 -20.00 -11.14
C ILE A 115 3.24 -21.38 -10.68
N SER A 116 3.71 -22.46 -11.33
CA SER A 116 3.29 -23.82 -10.99
C SER A 116 3.74 -24.24 -9.59
N GLU A 117 4.88 -23.75 -9.10
CA GLU A 117 5.34 -24.05 -7.74
C GLU A 117 4.33 -23.59 -6.69
N VAL A 118 3.84 -22.35 -6.80
CA VAL A 118 2.82 -21.80 -5.90
C VAL A 118 1.54 -22.65 -5.91
N LEU A 119 1.07 -23.02 -7.11
CA LEU A 119 -0.12 -23.85 -7.29
C LEU A 119 0.05 -25.26 -6.70
N MET A 120 1.20 -25.89 -6.90
CA MET A 120 1.48 -27.22 -6.35
C MET A 120 1.55 -27.19 -4.83
N LEU A 121 2.16 -26.14 -4.25
CA LEU A 121 2.34 -26.01 -2.81
C LEU A 121 1.03 -25.73 -2.05
N HIS A 122 0.15 -24.91 -2.63
CA HIS A 122 -1.02 -24.40 -1.92
C HIS A 122 -2.36 -24.97 -2.40
N GLN A 123 -2.42 -25.49 -3.62
CA GLN A 123 -3.67 -25.97 -4.24
C GLN A 123 -3.65 -27.48 -4.50
N ASN A 124 -2.62 -28.19 -4.04
CA ASN A 124 -2.45 -29.65 -4.23
C ASN A 124 -2.58 -30.11 -5.69
N LEU A 125 -2.22 -29.25 -6.65
CA LEU A 125 -2.22 -29.60 -8.06
C LEU A 125 -0.99 -30.44 -8.40
N ASP A 126 -1.15 -31.40 -9.31
CA ASP A 126 0.00 -32.05 -9.93
C ASP A 126 0.70 -31.13 -10.95
N LYS A 127 1.86 -31.55 -11.46
CA LYS A 127 2.65 -30.75 -12.40
C LYS A 127 1.90 -30.39 -13.69
N LYS A 128 1.08 -31.32 -14.20
CA LYS A 128 0.35 -31.14 -15.46
C LYS A 128 -0.80 -30.15 -15.24
N GLN A 129 -1.57 -30.35 -14.18
CA GLN A 129 -2.65 -29.45 -13.76
C GLN A 129 -2.13 -28.04 -13.47
N ALA A 130 -0.99 -27.92 -12.78
CA ALA A 130 -0.36 -26.64 -12.46
C ALA A 130 0.11 -25.90 -13.72
N HIS A 131 0.66 -26.61 -14.71
CA HIS A 131 1.03 -26.02 -16.00
C HIS A 131 -0.20 -25.54 -16.78
N GLU A 132 -1.23 -26.37 -16.92
CA GLU A 132 -2.49 -26.00 -17.58
C GLU A 132 -3.12 -24.76 -16.91
N ARG A 133 -3.14 -24.73 -15.57
CA ARG A 133 -3.61 -23.60 -14.80
C ARG A 133 -2.75 -22.36 -14.99
N THR A 134 -1.43 -22.51 -15.09
CA THR A 134 -0.51 -21.41 -15.38
C THR A 134 -0.83 -20.77 -16.73
N VAL A 135 -1.02 -21.56 -17.79
CA VAL A 135 -1.38 -21.04 -19.12
C VAL A 135 -2.71 -20.28 -19.08
N GLN A 136 -3.71 -20.79 -18.34
CA GLN A 136 -4.98 -20.09 -18.13
C GLN A 136 -4.80 -18.74 -17.40
N LEU A 137 -3.96 -18.70 -16.36
CA LEU A 137 -3.67 -17.47 -15.61
C LEU A 137 -2.95 -16.44 -16.49
N LEU A 138 -1.99 -16.86 -17.31
CA LEU A 138 -1.33 -15.97 -18.26
C LEU A 138 -2.33 -15.38 -19.26
N LYS A 139 -3.27 -16.20 -19.74
CA LYS A 139 -4.36 -15.74 -20.61
C LYS A 139 -5.25 -14.71 -19.92
N SER A 140 -5.63 -14.93 -18.66
CA SER A 140 -6.52 -14.01 -17.93
C SER A 140 -5.88 -12.64 -17.67
N VAL A 141 -4.55 -12.59 -17.54
CA VAL A 141 -3.82 -11.31 -17.43
C VAL A 141 -3.47 -10.68 -18.78
N GLY A 142 -4.02 -11.18 -19.89
CA GLY A 142 -3.86 -10.58 -21.22
C GLY A 142 -2.50 -10.84 -21.88
N ILE A 143 -1.78 -11.90 -21.50
CA ILE A 143 -0.57 -12.31 -22.21
C ILE A 143 -0.94 -12.98 -23.55
N SER A 144 -0.44 -12.41 -24.65
CA SER A 144 -0.52 -13.03 -25.97
C SER A 144 0.35 -14.28 -26.05
N ASN A 145 -0.15 -15.34 -26.68
CA ASN A 145 0.54 -16.64 -26.81
C ASN A 145 1.00 -17.21 -25.46
N PRO A 146 0.07 -17.47 -24.52
CA PRO A 146 0.39 -17.86 -23.15
C PRO A 146 1.25 -19.12 -23.08
N ASP A 147 1.08 -20.10 -23.97
CA ASP A 147 1.92 -21.31 -24.04
C ASP A 147 3.39 -21.01 -24.34
N LYS A 148 3.65 -20.03 -25.20
CA LYS A 148 5.02 -19.59 -25.51
C LYS A 148 5.63 -18.87 -24.31
N ILE A 149 4.88 -17.94 -23.70
CA ILE A 149 5.36 -17.15 -22.56
C ILE A 149 5.52 -18.00 -21.30
N ALA A 150 4.69 -19.02 -21.12
CA ALA A 150 4.82 -20.00 -20.05
C ALA A 150 6.20 -20.68 -20.05
N ASN A 151 6.82 -20.84 -21.21
CA ASN A 151 8.14 -21.45 -21.38
C ASN A 151 9.29 -20.43 -21.47
N ALA A 152 8.98 -19.12 -21.45
CA ALA A 152 9.97 -18.07 -21.48
C ALA A 152 10.59 -17.81 -20.09
N TYR A 153 11.75 -17.18 -20.08
CA TYR A 153 12.43 -16.65 -18.90
C TYR A 153 12.10 -15.16 -18.72
N SER A 154 12.25 -14.63 -17.50
CA SER A 154 11.89 -13.23 -17.20
C SER A 154 12.65 -12.20 -18.04
N PHE A 155 13.92 -12.44 -18.36
CA PHE A 155 14.72 -11.56 -19.22
C PHE A 155 14.30 -11.53 -20.70
N GLN A 156 13.38 -12.43 -21.11
CA GLN A 156 12.81 -12.45 -22.45
C GLN A 156 11.49 -11.66 -22.55
N LEU A 157 11.02 -11.08 -21.44
CA LEU A 157 9.74 -10.39 -21.34
C LEU A 157 9.96 -8.88 -21.30
N SER A 158 9.00 -8.11 -21.85
CA SER A 158 8.96 -6.66 -21.61
C SER A 158 8.57 -6.37 -20.15
N GLY A 159 8.82 -5.15 -19.67
CA GLY A 159 8.43 -4.75 -18.30
C GLY A 159 6.94 -4.97 -18.01
N GLY A 160 6.07 -4.59 -18.94
CA GLY A 160 4.62 -4.83 -18.82
C GLY A 160 4.24 -6.31 -18.84
N MET A 161 4.95 -7.16 -19.61
CA MET A 161 4.72 -8.61 -19.60
C MET A 161 5.18 -9.24 -18.28
N SER A 162 6.34 -8.84 -17.76
CA SER A 162 6.84 -9.28 -16.45
C SER A 162 5.88 -8.87 -15.33
N GLN A 163 5.30 -7.66 -15.41
CA GLN A 163 4.28 -7.21 -14.46
C GLN A 163 3.03 -8.08 -14.51
N ARG A 164 2.51 -8.38 -15.72
CA ARG A 164 1.35 -9.26 -15.90
C ARG A 164 1.63 -10.67 -15.37
N VAL A 165 2.82 -11.21 -15.60
CA VAL A 165 3.25 -12.51 -15.04
C VAL A 165 3.26 -12.48 -13.52
N MET A 166 3.79 -11.41 -12.90
CA MET A 166 3.79 -11.27 -11.45
C MET A 166 2.38 -11.15 -10.87
N ILE A 167 1.47 -10.42 -11.53
CA ILE A 167 0.05 -10.36 -11.17
C ILE A 167 -0.60 -11.74 -11.25
N ALA A 168 -0.35 -12.48 -12.35
CA ALA A 168 -0.86 -13.84 -12.52
C ALA A 168 -0.37 -14.77 -11.41
N MET A 169 0.90 -14.66 -11.03
CA MET A 169 1.49 -15.42 -9.93
C MET A 169 0.86 -15.07 -8.58
N ALA A 170 0.69 -13.78 -8.28
CA ALA A 170 0.08 -13.32 -7.03
C ALA A 170 -1.39 -13.77 -6.89
N LEU A 171 -2.11 -13.85 -8.01
CA LEU A 171 -3.52 -14.25 -8.05
C LEU A 171 -3.73 -15.75 -8.29
N ALA A 172 -2.65 -16.54 -8.41
CA ALA A 172 -2.73 -17.96 -8.78
C ALA A 172 -3.63 -18.77 -7.84
N CYS A 173 -3.52 -18.51 -6.52
CA CYS A 173 -4.30 -19.16 -5.48
C CYS A 173 -5.61 -18.44 -5.12
N ARG A 174 -5.98 -17.37 -5.84
CA ARG A 174 -7.18 -16.55 -5.56
C ARG A 174 -7.21 -16.03 -4.10
N PRO A 175 -6.22 -15.22 -3.70
CA PRO A 175 -6.11 -14.75 -2.32
C PRO A 175 -7.31 -13.89 -1.92
N LYS A 176 -7.69 -13.95 -0.64
CA LYS A 176 -8.70 -13.03 -0.08
C LYS A 176 -8.18 -11.60 -0.01
N LEU A 177 -6.86 -11.42 0.19
CA LEU A 177 -6.19 -10.12 0.23
C LEU A 177 -4.98 -10.08 -0.72
N LEU A 178 -4.96 -9.08 -1.59
CA LEU A 178 -3.83 -8.75 -2.44
C LEU A 178 -3.17 -7.46 -1.94
N ILE A 179 -1.90 -7.53 -1.59
CA ILE A 179 -1.08 -6.36 -1.30
C ILE A 179 -0.33 -5.99 -2.57
N ALA A 180 -0.55 -4.79 -3.09
CA ALA A 180 0.13 -4.29 -4.27
C ALA A 180 0.99 -3.09 -3.87
N ASP A 181 2.31 -3.31 -3.79
CA ASP A 181 3.27 -2.29 -3.38
C ASP A 181 3.91 -1.63 -4.59
N GLU A 182 3.46 -0.42 -4.92
CA GLU A 182 3.90 0.32 -6.09
C GLU A 182 3.84 -0.49 -7.41
N PRO A 183 2.72 -1.17 -7.71
CA PRO A 183 2.63 -2.17 -8.78
C PRO A 183 2.69 -1.58 -10.20
N THR A 184 2.72 -0.26 -10.34
CA THR A 184 2.77 0.42 -11.64
C THR A 184 3.99 1.33 -11.77
N THR A 185 4.88 1.32 -10.77
CA THR A 185 6.13 2.08 -10.84
C THR A 185 6.97 1.59 -12.03
N ALA A 186 7.60 2.54 -12.74
CA ALA A 186 8.41 2.31 -13.95
C ALA A 186 7.66 1.74 -15.18
N LEU A 187 6.33 1.80 -15.22
CA LEU A 187 5.53 1.53 -16.42
C LEU A 187 5.13 2.82 -17.13
N ASP A 188 4.95 2.79 -18.45
CA ASP A 188 4.36 3.91 -19.16
C ASP A 188 2.87 4.06 -18.81
N VAL A 189 2.32 5.27 -19.00
CA VAL A 189 0.95 5.63 -18.60
C VAL A 189 -0.10 4.71 -19.26
N THR A 190 0.14 4.20 -20.46
CA THR A 190 -0.81 3.32 -21.16
C THR A 190 -0.82 1.94 -20.51
N ILE A 191 0.36 1.36 -20.25
CA ILE A 191 0.47 0.07 -19.58
C ILE A 191 -0.02 0.16 -18.14
N GLN A 192 0.29 1.24 -17.42
CA GLN A 192 -0.25 1.49 -16.08
C GLN A 192 -1.77 1.40 -16.07
N ALA A 193 -2.48 2.15 -16.92
CA ALA A 193 -3.94 2.13 -16.99
C ALA A 193 -4.49 0.71 -17.27
N GLN A 194 -3.82 -0.06 -18.15
CA GLN A 194 -4.22 -1.44 -18.42
C GLN A 194 -4.04 -2.36 -17.21
N ILE A 195 -2.98 -2.16 -16.41
CA ILE A 195 -2.70 -2.95 -15.21
C ILE A 195 -3.70 -2.62 -14.10
N LEU A 196 -4.00 -1.33 -13.88
CA LEU A 196 -5.01 -0.90 -12.89
C LEU A 196 -6.38 -1.48 -13.22
N LYS A 197 -6.79 -1.39 -14.49
CA LYS A 197 -8.04 -2.00 -14.97
C LYS A 197 -8.06 -3.51 -14.73
N LEU A 198 -6.98 -4.21 -15.10
CA LEU A 198 -6.86 -5.65 -14.88
C LEU A 198 -7.03 -6.01 -13.39
N MET A 199 -6.39 -5.27 -12.49
CA MET A 199 -6.51 -5.51 -11.05
C MET A 199 -7.93 -5.29 -10.55
N ASN A 200 -8.62 -4.25 -11.03
CA ASN A 200 -10.00 -3.98 -10.62
C ASN A 200 -11.01 -5.00 -11.17
N ASP A 201 -10.80 -5.46 -12.41
CA ASP A 201 -11.60 -6.54 -13.01
C ASP A 201 -11.42 -7.84 -12.20
N LEU A 202 -10.18 -8.20 -11.85
CA LEU A 202 -9.86 -9.39 -11.06
C LEU A 202 -10.34 -9.30 -9.59
N LYS A 203 -10.27 -8.11 -8.98
CA LYS A 203 -10.87 -7.82 -7.67
C LYS A 203 -12.35 -8.19 -7.67
N THR A 204 -13.07 -7.72 -8.69
CA THR A 204 -14.53 -7.92 -8.82
C THR A 204 -14.87 -9.38 -9.11
N GLU A 205 -14.13 -10.03 -10.00
CA GLU A 205 -14.35 -11.44 -10.37
C GLU A 205 -14.09 -12.40 -9.20
N LEU A 206 -13.02 -12.17 -8.43
CA LEU A 206 -12.54 -13.08 -7.40
C LEU A 206 -13.05 -12.75 -5.99
N GLY A 207 -13.65 -11.57 -5.80
CA GLY A 207 -14.02 -11.06 -4.47
C GLY A 207 -12.80 -10.73 -3.59
N THR A 208 -11.63 -10.55 -4.20
CA THR A 208 -10.38 -10.22 -3.50
C THR A 208 -10.44 -8.79 -2.97
N SER A 209 -9.92 -8.55 -1.76
CA SER A 209 -9.68 -7.21 -1.22
C SER A 209 -8.28 -6.75 -1.58
N ILE A 210 -8.05 -5.44 -1.70
CA ILE A 210 -6.75 -4.90 -2.13
C ILE A 210 -6.22 -3.91 -1.11
N ILE A 211 -4.94 -4.04 -0.73
CA ILE A 211 -4.14 -2.92 -0.20
C ILE A 211 -3.28 -2.41 -1.34
N PHE A 212 -3.52 -1.17 -1.74
CA PHE A 212 -2.81 -0.54 -2.84
C PHE A 212 -1.88 0.54 -2.29
N VAL A 213 -0.58 0.28 -2.29
CA VAL A 213 0.43 1.25 -1.85
C VAL A 213 0.97 1.98 -3.07
N THR A 214 0.95 3.31 -3.03
CA THR A 214 1.56 4.14 -4.06
C THR A 214 1.89 5.53 -3.50
N HIS A 215 2.67 6.30 -4.24
CA HIS A 215 2.84 7.73 -4.03
C HIS A 215 1.96 8.57 -4.99
N ASP A 216 1.30 7.95 -5.96
CA ASP A 216 0.44 8.62 -6.94
C ASP A 216 -1.02 8.69 -6.45
N LEU A 217 -1.44 9.90 -6.07
CA LEU A 217 -2.80 10.18 -5.62
C LEU A 217 -3.85 10.06 -6.74
N GLY A 218 -3.47 10.25 -8.01
CA GLY A 218 -4.37 10.04 -9.15
C GLY A 218 -4.79 8.59 -9.29
N VAL A 219 -3.83 7.67 -9.11
CA VAL A 219 -4.10 6.22 -9.10
C VAL A 219 -4.96 5.82 -7.90
N ILE A 220 -4.71 6.40 -6.72
CA ILE A 220 -5.55 6.14 -5.54
C ILE A 220 -7.00 6.57 -5.79
N ASN A 221 -7.22 7.73 -6.40
CA ASN A 221 -8.57 8.21 -6.71
C ASN A 221 -9.34 7.27 -7.66
N GLU A 222 -8.64 6.56 -8.54
CA GLU A 222 -9.24 5.59 -9.46
C GLU A 222 -9.50 4.23 -8.79
N MET A 223 -8.60 3.77 -7.92
CA MET A 223 -8.58 2.39 -7.43
C MET A 223 -9.18 2.18 -6.04
N ALA A 224 -9.12 3.18 -5.17
CA ALA A 224 -9.37 3.00 -3.74
C ALA A 224 -10.82 3.30 -3.34
N ASP A 225 -11.36 2.49 -2.44
CA ASP A 225 -12.61 2.80 -1.73
C ASP A 225 -12.30 3.72 -0.53
N ASP A 226 -11.28 3.36 0.25
CA ASP A 226 -10.79 4.08 1.43
C ASP A 226 -9.30 4.43 1.26
N VAL A 227 -8.84 5.49 1.92
CA VAL A 227 -7.47 6.02 1.79
C VAL A 227 -6.90 6.32 3.17
N ALA A 228 -5.70 5.78 3.41
CA ALA A 228 -4.84 6.12 4.52
C ALA A 228 -3.63 6.91 4.04
N VAL A 229 -3.56 8.18 4.43
CA VAL A 229 -2.40 9.04 4.19
C VAL A 229 -1.40 8.84 5.33
N MET A 230 -0.18 8.43 4.97
CA MET A 230 0.90 8.16 5.90
C MET A 230 2.01 9.22 5.82
N TYR A 231 2.51 9.63 6.98
CA TYR A 231 3.65 10.52 7.11
C TYR A 231 4.55 10.06 8.28
N SER A 232 5.85 9.95 8.04
CA SER A 232 6.86 9.57 9.04
C SER A 232 6.45 8.41 9.97
N GLY A 233 5.92 7.33 9.38
CA GLY A 233 5.54 6.11 10.09
C GLY A 233 4.17 6.13 10.76
N GLN A 234 3.37 7.17 10.54
CA GLN A 234 2.05 7.34 11.16
C GLN A 234 0.96 7.57 10.12
N VAL A 235 -0.25 7.11 10.41
CA VAL A 235 -1.45 7.56 9.68
C VAL A 235 -1.78 8.96 10.15
N VAL A 236 -1.80 9.91 9.21
CA VAL A 236 -2.17 11.32 9.47
C VAL A 236 -3.58 11.65 9.05
N GLU A 237 -4.15 10.89 8.11
CA GLU A 237 -5.53 11.00 7.70
C GLU A 237 -6.01 9.65 7.18
N ASN A 238 -7.22 9.25 7.58
CA ASN A 238 -7.89 8.04 7.10
C ASN A 238 -9.32 8.39 6.75
N ALA A 239 -9.71 8.22 5.48
CA ALA A 239 -11.02 8.62 4.99
C ALA A 239 -11.44 7.84 3.74
N SER A 240 -12.72 7.87 3.37
CA SER A 240 -13.13 7.39 2.05
C SER A 240 -12.42 8.19 0.94
N ALA A 241 -12.04 7.52 -0.16
CA ALA A 241 -11.38 8.18 -1.29
C ALA A 241 -12.24 9.34 -1.81
N LYS A 242 -13.54 9.10 -1.97
CA LYS A 242 -14.51 10.11 -2.42
C LYS A 242 -14.45 11.40 -1.59
N MET A 243 -14.28 11.28 -0.27
CA MET A 243 -14.21 12.45 0.61
C MET A 243 -12.93 13.24 0.37
N VAL A 244 -11.77 12.57 0.37
CA VAL A 244 -10.44 13.19 0.13
C VAL A 244 -10.40 13.91 -1.23
N PHE A 245 -10.91 13.28 -2.28
CA PHE A 245 -10.80 13.80 -3.66
C PHE A 245 -11.96 14.71 -4.09
N SER A 246 -13.02 14.89 -3.28
CA SER A 246 -14.19 15.70 -3.65
C SER A 246 -13.91 17.21 -3.81
N GLY A 247 -12.80 17.70 -3.23
CA GLY A 247 -12.48 19.13 -3.17
C GLY A 247 -13.42 19.95 -2.26
N LYS A 248 -14.29 19.32 -1.47
CA LYS A 248 -15.24 19.96 -0.55
C LYS A 248 -15.08 19.51 0.90
N ALA A 249 -14.00 18.79 1.21
CA ALA A 249 -13.78 18.26 2.55
C ALA A 249 -13.62 19.42 3.55
N LYS A 250 -14.48 19.43 4.58
CA LYS A 250 -14.41 20.39 5.68
C LYS A 250 -13.15 20.19 6.52
N TYR A 251 -12.75 18.94 6.69
CA TYR A 251 -11.58 18.52 7.43
C TYR A 251 -10.55 17.92 6.46
N SER A 252 -9.26 18.18 6.69
CA SER A 252 -8.16 17.52 5.96
C SER A 252 -6.84 17.78 6.66
N HIS A 253 -5.95 16.81 6.82
CA HIS A 253 -4.64 17.08 7.41
C HIS A 253 -3.83 18.06 6.52
N PRO A 254 -3.08 19.04 7.07
CA PRO A 254 -2.29 19.98 6.26
C PRO A 254 -1.32 19.34 5.26
N TYR A 255 -0.81 18.14 5.59
CA TYR A 255 -0.01 17.33 4.68
C TYR A 255 -0.83 16.82 3.48
N THR A 256 -2.03 16.27 3.72
CA THR A 256 -2.93 15.81 2.66
C THR A 256 -3.35 16.96 1.75
N GLU A 257 -3.68 18.12 2.33
CA GLU A 257 -3.95 19.36 1.59
C GLU A 257 -2.76 19.73 0.69
N GLY A 258 -1.55 19.69 1.24
CA GLY A 258 -0.31 19.95 0.49
C GLY A 258 -0.12 18.98 -0.66
N LEU A 259 -0.31 17.67 -0.44
CA LEU A 259 -0.19 16.66 -1.49
C LEU A 259 -1.20 16.91 -2.61
N MET A 260 -2.45 17.22 -2.26
CA MET A 260 -3.52 17.49 -3.21
C MET A 260 -3.28 18.76 -4.04
N ASN A 261 -2.66 19.79 -3.45
CA ASN A 261 -2.30 21.03 -4.15
C ASN A 261 -1.05 20.87 -5.03
N SER A 262 -0.22 19.85 -4.78
CA SER A 262 0.93 19.52 -5.61
C SER A 262 0.58 18.70 -6.86
N ILE A 263 -0.66 18.24 -7.01
CA ILE A 263 -1.12 17.51 -8.20
C ILE A 263 -1.58 18.51 -9.27
N PRO A 264 -0.99 18.49 -10.48
CA PRO A 264 -1.45 19.32 -11.58
C PRO A 264 -2.84 18.90 -12.05
N ARG A 265 -3.76 19.85 -12.20
CA ARG A 265 -5.10 19.60 -12.75
C ARG A 265 -5.17 20.09 -14.19
N LEU A 266 -5.94 19.38 -15.03
CA LEU A 266 -6.18 19.80 -16.42
C LEU A 266 -6.84 21.18 -16.52
N SER A 267 -7.55 21.59 -15.47
CA SER A 267 -8.19 22.90 -15.33
C SER A 267 -7.26 24.02 -14.86
N ASP A 268 -6.01 23.72 -14.49
CA ASP A 268 -5.10 24.73 -13.98
C ASP A 268 -4.62 25.65 -15.10
N GLU A 269 -4.49 26.95 -14.78
CA GLU A 269 -3.95 27.93 -15.71
C GLU A 269 -2.51 27.57 -16.11
N LYS A 270 -2.25 27.56 -17.42
CA LYS A 270 -0.92 27.29 -17.96
C LYS A 270 0.08 28.31 -17.40
N GLY A 271 1.14 27.83 -16.76
CA GLY A 271 2.21 28.66 -16.18
C GLY A 271 2.03 28.98 -14.69
N LYS A 272 0.94 28.56 -14.05
CA LYS A 272 0.81 28.64 -12.59
C LYS A 272 1.84 27.73 -11.93
N LYS A 273 2.63 28.27 -11.00
CA LYS A 273 3.59 27.48 -10.22
C LYS A 273 2.82 26.57 -9.26
N LEU A 274 3.10 25.26 -9.31
CA LEU A 274 2.52 24.30 -8.38
C LEU A 274 2.97 24.63 -6.95
N GLU A 275 2.03 24.53 -6.01
CA GLU A 275 2.37 24.60 -4.59
C GLU A 275 3.13 23.33 -4.21
N VAL A 276 4.26 23.49 -3.54
CA VAL A 276 5.12 22.39 -3.10
C VAL A 276 5.17 22.41 -1.58
N ILE A 277 5.12 21.24 -0.97
CA ILE A 277 5.33 21.09 0.48
C ILE A 277 6.80 21.46 0.78
N PRO A 278 7.07 22.50 1.59
CA PRO A 278 8.43 22.96 1.83
C PRO A 278 9.25 21.93 2.63
N GLY A 279 10.57 22.01 2.51
CA GLY A 279 11.51 21.16 3.26
C GLY A 279 11.54 19.70 2.82
N SER A 280 12.21 18.86 3.61
CA SER A 280 12.33 17.42 3.40
C SER A 280 11.66 16.64 4.54
N VAL A 281 11.27 15.39 4.28
CA VAL A 281 10.79 14.47 5.31
C VAL A 281 11.86 14.36 6.43
N PRO A 282 11.49 14.52 7.72
CA PRO A 282 12.41 14.36 8.82
C PRO A 282 13.10 13.01 8.78
N HIS A 283 14.37 13.00 9.19
CA HIS A 283 15.12 11.76 9.25
C HIS A 283 14.49 10.83 10.32
N PRO A 284 14.29 9.52 10.06
CA PRO A 284 13.62 8.63 11.02
C PRO A 284 14.31 8.44 12.38
N LEU A 285 15.59 8.80 12.49
CA LEU A 285 16.34 8.83 13.76
C LEU A 285 16.24 10.18 14.51
N ASP A 286 15.75 11.22 13.86
CA ASP A 286 15.66 12.59 14.38
C ASP A 286 14.25 13.12 14.10
N LEU A 287 13.26 12.44 14.69
CA LEU A 287 11.86 12.80 14.55
C LEU A 287 11.50 13.94 15.49
N PRO A 288 10.67 14.92 15.06
CA PRO A 288 10.17 15.97 15.95
C PRO A 288 9.49 15.40 17.20
N VAL A 289 9.60 16.12 18.32
CA VAL A 289 8.99 15.72 19.60
C VAL A 289 7.46 15.72 19.48
N GLY A 290 6.87 16.84 19.04
CA GLY A 290 5.43 16.93 18.82
C GLY A 290 4.94 16.31 17.49
N CYS A 291 4.08 17.05 16.78
CA CYS A 291 3.59 16.66 15.46
C CYS A 291 4.75 16.49 14.47
N LYS A 292 4.85 15.30 13.86
CA LYS A 292 5.94 14.97 12.94
C LYS A 292 5.96 15.86 11.69
N PHE A 293 4.81 16.41 11.29
CA PHE A 293 4.70 17.33 10.16
C PHE A 293 4.91 18.81 10.54
N ALA A 294 5.01 19.15 11.83
CA ALA A 294 5.14 20.55 12.27
C ALA A 294 6.27 21.34 11.57
N PRO A 295 7.47 20.79 11.31
CA PRO A 295 8.53 21.53 10.62
C PRO A 295 8.22 21.96 9.19
N ARG A 296 7.23 21.32 8.54
CA ARG A 296 6.83 21.58 7.15
C ARG A 296 5.41 22.14 7.03
N CYS A 297 4.68 22.22 8.14
CA CYS A 297 3.31 22.68 8.17
C CYS A 297 3.25 24.21 8.20
N LYS A 298 2.62 24.84 7.19
CA LYS A 298 2.37 26.30 7.15
C LYS A 298 1.49 26.82 8.30
N TYR A 299 0.81 25.91 9.01
CA TYR A 299 -0.11 26.19 10.11
C TYR A 299 0.41 25.73 11.48
N ALA A 300 1.70 25.37 11.59
CA ALA A 300 2.24 24.87 12.85
C ALA A 300 2.16 25.93 13.96
N THR A 301 1.57 25.56 15.10
CA THR A 301 1.57 26.36 16.33
C THR A 301 2.64 25.84 17.30
N ASP A 302 2.88 26.54 18.40
CA ASP A 302 3.82 26.06 19.43
C ASP A 302 3.38 24.74 20.05
N LYS A 303 2.06 24.54 20.21
CA LYS A 303 1.49 23.25 20.64
C LYS A 303 1.92 22.11 19.71
N CYS A 304 1.92 22.33 18.38
CA CYS A 304 2.37 21.33 17.42
C CYS A 304 3.83 20.93 17.57
N LYS A 305 4.70 21.79 18.12
CA LYS A 305 6.14 21.52 18.27
C LYS A 305 6.43 20.66 19.51
N VAL A 306 5.62 20.81 20.56
CA VAL A 306 5.87 20.18 21.87
C VAL A 306 4.98 18.97 22.15
N GLU A 307 3.77 18.91 21.58
CA GLU A 307 2.81 17.81 21.79
C GLU A 307 2.51 17.05 20.50
N GLU A 308 2.32 15.73 20.63
CA GLU A 308 1.98 14.84 19.52
C GLU A 308 0.45 14.69 19.41
N PRO A 309 -0.17 15.05 18.27
CA PRO A 309 -1.61 14.91 18.11
C PRO A 309 -2.01 13.43 18.00
N GLU A 310 -3.12 13.10 18.64
CA GLU A 310 -3.79 11.80 18.48
C GLU A 310 -4.55 11.74 17.15
N LEU A 311 -4.80 10.51 16.65
CA LEU A 311 -5.67 10.29 15.51
C LEU A 311 -7.12 10.34 16.01
N ILE A 312 -7.82 11.45 15.76
CA ILE A 312 -9.18 11.66 16.22
C ILE A 312 -10.20 11.45 15.10
N GLN A 313 -11.36 10.89 15.44
CA GLN A 313 -12.49 10.80 14.51
C GLN A 313 -13.16 12.17 14.38
N VAL A 314 -13.21 12.72 13.17
CA VAL A 314 -13.80 14.05 12.90
C VAL A 314 -15.19 13.97 12.26
N GLU A 315 -15.44 12.92 11.47
CA GLU A 315 -16.74 12.57 10.89
C GLU A 315 -16.85 11.05 10.77
N GLU A 316 -18.01 10.51 10.38
CA GLU A 316 -18.15 9.06 10.12
C GLU A 316 -17.17 8.60 9.01
N ASN A 317 -16.35 7.59 9.29
CA ASN A 317 -15.28 7.13 8.40
C ASN A 317 -14.24 8.21 8.01
N HIS A 318 -14.02 9.23 8.85
CA HIS A 318 -12.95 10.21 8.67
C HIS A 318 -12.20 10.44 9.99
N ALA A 319 -10.91 10.10 10.00
CA ALA A 319 -10.03 10.35 11.13
C ALA A 319 -8.81 11.18 10.70
N ILE A 320 -8.36 12.10 11.55
CA ILE A 320 -7.25 13.01 11.27
C ILE A 320 -6.35 13.13 12.50
N ARG A 321 -5.04 13.09 12.29
CA ARG A 321 -4.02 13.29 13.32
C ARG A 321 -3.55 14.75 13.36
N CYS A 322 -4.41 15.65 13.81
CA CYS A 322 -4.11 17.09 13.85
C CYS A 322 -4.85 17.78 15.01
N PHE A 323 -4.20 18.75 15.65
CA PHE A 323 -4.87 19.61 16.63
C PHE A 323 -5.92 20.53 15.99
N TYR A 324 -5.78 20.84 14.69
CA TYR A 324 -6.63 21.77 13.96
C TYR A 324 -7.13 21.10 12.66
N PRO A 325 -8.00 20.07 12.73
CA PRO A 325 -8.37 19.26 11.58
C PRO A 325 -9.25 20.00 10.56
N GLU A 326 -9.96 21.05 10.97
CA GLU A 326 -10.81 21.87 10.09
C GLU A 326 -9.96 22.85 9.28
N SER A 327 -10.06 22.82 7.95
CA SER A 327 -9.15 23.55 7.06
C SER A 327 -9.35 25.08 7.09
N GLY A 328 -10.59 25.54 7.30
CA GLY A 328 -10.96 26.97 7.22
C GLY A 328 -10.62 27.79 8.47
N VAL A 329 -10.26 27.15 9.59
CA VAL A 329 -9.96 27.83 10.87
C VAL A 329 -8.46 27.95 11.14
N ARG A 330 -7.60 27.47 10.23
CA ARG A 330 -6.14 27.50 10.39
C ARG A 330 -5.58 28.88 10.07
N SER A 331 -4.97 29.53 11.06
CA SER A 331 -4.19 30.75 10.85
C SER A 331 -2.74 30.37 10.49
N ASN A 332 -2.04 31.24 9.74
CA ASN A 332 -0.63 31.06 9.38
C ASN A 332 0.28 31.26 10.61
N GLY A 333 0.27 30.31 11.56
CA GLY A 333 1.26 30.15 12.64
C GLY A 333 1.59 31.41 13.46
N LYS A 334 0.70 32.40 13.48
CA LYS A 334 0.83 33.67 14.21
C LYS A 334 -0.24 33.72 15.28
N GLU A 335 -0.06 32.91 16.32
CA GLU A 335 -0.52 33.21 17.68
C GLU A 335 0.69 33.12 18.59
#